data_AF-B1HUG2-F1
#
_entry.id   AF-B1HUG2-F1
#
_cell.length_a   1.000
_cell.length_b   1.000
_cell.length_c   1.000
_cell.angle_alpha   90.00
_cell.angle_beta   90.00
_cell.angle_gamma   90.00
#
_symmetry.space_group_name_H-M   'P 1'
#
loop_
_entity.id
_entity.type
_entity.pdbx_description
1 polymer ?
#
loop_
_entity_poly.entity_id
_entity_poly.type
_entity_poly.pdbx_seq_one_letter_code
_entity_poly.pdbx_strand_id
1 'polypeptide(L)'
;MLMKNNTIDLTNLFNEAFPVPCDGKITAISASFFPFDEFIFEGSITIRAQIFLAPKGSNIFTGTSASVDLAPPITDPFPFGQIAFASANIPPVPVTVDDRLLMVFYISSATDTFGIADILGKASAAINIV
;
A
#
# COMPACT_ATOMS: atom_id res chain seq x y z
N MET A 1 -3.79 10.40 -5.31
CA MET A 1 -2.31 10.45 -5.47
C MET A 1 -1.96 9.76 -6.77
N LEU A 2 -1.18 10.38 -7.67
CA LEU A 2 -0.83 9.77 -8.96
C LEU A 2 0.49 9.01 -8.84
N MET A 3 0.46 7.70 -9.05
CA MET A 3 1.65 6.88 -9.23
C MET A 3 2.04 6.86 -10.70
N LYS A 4 3.29 7.19 -11.02
CA LYS A 4 3.82 7.08 -12.38
C LYS A 4 5.07 6.23 -12.35
N ASN A 5 5.10 5.15 -13.14
CA ASN A 5 6.24 4.23 -13.20
C ASN A 5 6.73 3.79 -11.81
N ASN A 6 5.80 3.36 -10.94
CA ASN A 6 6.11 2.93 -9.57
C ASN A 6 6.83 4.01 -8.72
N THR A 7 6.60 5.29 -9.05
CA THR A 7 7.18 6.43 -8.36
C THR A 7 6.09 7.42 -7.96
N ILE A 8 6.26 8.03 -6.78
CA ILE A 8 5.38 9.03 -6.19
C ILE A 8 6.23 10.23 -5.78
N ASP A 9 5.84 11.43 -6.20
CA ASP A 9 6.46 12.68 -5.75
C ASP A 9 5.52 13.38 -4.77
N LEU A 10 5.97 13.53 -3.52
CA LEU A 10 5.23 14.22 -2.46
C LEU A 10 5.70 15.65 -2.20
N THR A 11 6.53 16.25 -3.07
CA THR A 11 7.13 17.58 -2.85
C THR A 11 6.10 18.69 -2.60
N ASN A 12 4.92 18.60 -3.24
CA ASN A 12 3.85 19.60 -3.13
C ASN A 12 2.56 19.03 -2.49
N LEU A 13 2.66 17.89 -1.81
CA LEU A 13 1.54 17.19 -1.20
C LEU A 13 1.75 17.05 0.30
N PHE A 14 0.67 16.75 1.03
CA PHE A 14 0.80 16.30 2.41
C PHE A 14 1.62 15.00 2.45
N ASN A 15 2.54 14.93 3.40
CA ASN A 15 3.49 13.85 3.49
C ASN A 15 3.21 13.01 4.74
N GLU A 16 2.80 11.76 4.51
CA GLU A 16 2.49 10.78 5.55
C GLU A 16 3.61 9.74 5.70
N ALA A 17 4.81 10.03 5.18
CA ALA A 17 5.95 9.12 5.26
C ALA A 17 6.61 9.13 6.63
N PHE A 18 7.08 7.95 7.04
CA PHE A 18 7.78 7.72 8.28
C PHE A 18 9.30 7.73 8.06
N PRO A 19 10.08 8.46 8.88
CA PRO A 19 11.53 8.40 8.82
C PRO A 19 12.04 7.08 9.41
N VAL A 20 13.06 6.51 8.79
CA VAL A 20 13.74 5.30 9.25
C VAL A 20 14.69 5.67 10.40
N PRO A 21 14.51 5.10 11.62
CA PRO A 21 15.29 5.50 12.79
C PRO A 21 16.69 4.88 12.85
N CYS A 22 16.95 3.81 12.09
CA CYS A 22 18.22 3.11 12.07
C CYS A 22 18.40 2.31 10.77
N ASP A 23 19.65 2.04 10.40
CA ASP A 23 19.95 1.09 9.32
C ASP A 23 19.36 -0.29 9.63
N GLY A 24 18.85 -0.96 8.60
CA GLY A 24 18.27 -2.28 8.78
C GLY A 24 17.71 -2.84 7.49
N LYS A 25 16.90 -3.90 7.62
CA LYS A 25 16.19 -4.49 6.49
C LYS A 25 14.73 -4.72 6.85
N ILE A 26 13.84 -4.32 5.93
CA ILE A 26 12.42 -4.69 6.02
C ILE A 26 12.33 -6.18 5.68
N THR A 27 11.84 -6.99 6.62
CA THR A 27 11.74 -8.46 6.44
C THR A 27 10.33 -8.99 6.51
N ALA A 28 9.37 -8.21 7.01
CA ALA A 28 7.97 -8.59 7.02
C ALA A 28 7.06 -7.37 6.86
N ILE A 29 5.88 -7.62 6.31
CA ILE A 29 4.83 -6.64 6.10
C ILE A 29 3.49 -7.29 6.47
N SER A 30 2.65 -6.54 7.16
CA SER A 30 1.25 -6.89 7.38
C SER A 30 0.37 -5.68 7.12
N ALA A 31 -0.77 -5.87 6.48
CA ALA A 31 -1.67 -4.79 6.14
C ALA A 31 -3.12 -5.25 6.16
N SER A 32 -4.01 -4.32 6.52
CA SER A 32 -5.46 -4.48 6.46
C SER A 32 -6.11 -3.27 5.81
N PHE A 33 -7.18 -3.52 5.09
CA PHE A 33 -8.03 -2.51 4.49
C PHE A 33 -9.50 -2.82 4.82
N PHE A 34 -10.19 -1.82 5.38
CA PHE A 34 -11.61 -1.83 5.66
C PHE A 34 -12.31 -0.86 4.70
N PRO A 35 -12.89 -1.33 3.60
CA PRO A 35 -13.66 -0.49 2.69
C PRO A 35 -14.93 0.10 3.36
N PHE A 36 -15.43 1.22 2.85
CA PHE A 36 -16.74 1.77 3.19
C PHE A 36 -17.83 1.24 2.25
N ASP A 37 -19.08 1.12 2.69
CA ASP A 37 -20.15 0.49 1.89
C ASP A 37 -20.70 1.36 0.72
N GLU A 38 -19.89 2.25 0.12
CA GLU A 38 -20.32 3.26 -0.86
C GLU A 38 -19.56 3.17 -2.20
N PHE A 39 -19.46 1.98 -2.79
CA PHE A 39 -18.94 1.82 -4.16
C PHE A 39 -19.82 0.90 -5.00
N ILE A 40 -19.91 1.22 -6.28
CA ILE A 40 -20.62 0.42 -7.29
C ILE A 40 -19.58 0.08 -8.36
N PHE A 41 -19.27 -1.20 -8.50
CA PHE A 41 -18.39 -1.74 -9.55
C PHE A 41 -18.78 -3.19 -9.82
N GLU A 42 -18.54 -3.73 -11.00
CA GLU A 42 -18.89 -5.12 -11.30
C GLU A 42 -17.63 -6.01 -11.26
N GLY A 43 -17.58 -6.96 -10.32
CA GLY A 43 -16.53 -7.98 -10.28
C GLY A 43 -15.73 -8.00 -8.99
N SER A 44 -14.41 -8.19 -9.11
CA SER A 44 -13.50 -8.40 -7.98
C SER A 44 -12.27 -7.51 -8.11
N ILE A 45 -11.91 -6.87 -7.00
CA ILE A 45 -10.75 -5.98 -6.89
C ILE A 45 -9.82 -6.49 -5.78
N THR A 46 -8.55 -6.64 -6.13
CA THR A 46 -7.49 -6.93 -5.17
C THR A 46 -6.75 -5.65 -4.85
N ILE A 47 -6.67 -5.34 -3.55
CA ILE A 47 -5.85 -4.25 -3.04
C ILE A 47 -4.47 -4.80 -2.71
N ARG A 48 -3.43 -4.07 -3.11
CA ARG A 48 -2.05 -4.32 -2.71
C ARG A 48 -1.59 -3.25 -1.74
N ALA A 49 -0.94 -3.68 -0.67
CA ALA A 49 -0.14 -2.83 0.19
C ALA A 49 1.34 -2.99 -0.18
N GLN A 50 2.03 -1.89 -0.44
CA GLN A 50 3.44 -1.88 -0.84
C GLN A 50 4.20 -0.75 -0.14
N ILE A 51 5.44 -1.04 0.25
CA ILE A 51 6.35 -0.02 0.77
C ILE A 51 7.03 0.69 -0.38
N PHE A 52 6.98 2.02 -0.34
CA PHE A 52 7.77 2.90 -1.16
C PHE A 52 8.84 3.57 -0.31
N LEU A 53 10.03 3.76 -0.89
CA LEU A 53 11.18 4.33 -0.21
C LEU A 53 11.65 5.59 -0.94
N ALA A 54 11.94 6.64 -0.18
CA ALA A 54 12.66 7.81 -0.63
C ALA A 54 13.99 7.91 0.13
N PRO A 55 15.13 8.10 -0.58
CA PRO A 55 16.41 8.34 0.08
C PRO A 55 16.38 9.59 0.98
N LYS A 56 17.27 9.64 1.96
CA LYS A 56 17.48 10.82 2.81
C LYS A 56 17.50 12.13 2.00
N GLY A 57 16.65 13.08 2.41
CA GLY A 57 16.53 14.40 1.77
C GLY A 57 15.66 14.44 0.50
N SER A 58 15.06 13.31 0.11
CA SER A 58 14.15 13.22 -1.04
C SER A 58 12.67 13.22 -0.62
N ASN A 59 11.81 13.67 -1.53
CA ASN A 59 10.36 13.47 -1.51
C ASN A 59 9.88 12.60 -2.69
N ILE A 60 10.81 12.00 -3.43
CA ILE A 60 10.54 11.09 -4.53
C ILE A 60 10.66 9.67 -3.99
N PHE A 61 9.52 9.00 -3.92
CA PHE A 61 9.35 7.65 -3.39
C PHE A 61 9.26 6.65 -4.52
N THR A 62 10.05 5.58 -4.47
CA THR A 62 10.00 4.48 -5.45
C THR A 62 9.53 3.19 -4.76
N GLY A 63 8.61 2.47 -5.40
CA GLY A 63 8.07 1.23 -4.84
C GLY A 63 9.13 0.14 -4.75
N THR A 64 9.22 -0.49 -3.58
CA THR A 64 10.17 -1.58 -3.29
C THR A 64 9.56 -2.94 -3.64
N SER A 65 10.32 -4.03 -3.45
CA SER A 65 9.77 -5.40 -3.54
C SER A 65 8.91 -5.80 -2.33
N ALA A 66 8.89 -5.01 -1.26
CA ALA A 66 8.11 -5.29 -0.06
C ALA A 66 6.62 -4.99 -0.32
N SER A 67 5.83 -6.03 -0.57
CA SER A 67 4.39 -5.90 -0.85
C SER A 67 3.60 -7.16 -0.47
N VAL A 68 2.30 -6.99 -0.26
CA VAL A 68 1.32 -8.06 -0.08
C VAL A 68 0.02 -7.71 -0.79
N ASP A 69 -0.59 -8.71 -1.44
CA ASP A 69 -1.96 -8.63 -1.94
C ASP A 69 -2.93 -9.03 -0.83
N LEU A 70 -3.91 -8.18 -0.56
CA LEU A 70 -4.88 -8.39 0.50
C LEU A 70 -5.96 -9.38 0.06
N ALA A 71 -6.38 -10.24 0.99
CA ALA A 71 -7.47 -11.18 0.78
C ALA A 71 -8.47 -11.13 1.96
N PRO A 72 -9.76 -11.43 1.74
CA PRO A 72 -10.39 -11.69 0.44
C PRO A 72 -10.41 -10.43 -0.46
N PRO A 73 -10.50 -10.59 -1.79
CA PRO A 73 -10.76 -9.47 -2.70
C PRO A 73 -12.08 -8.76 -2.37
N ILE A 74 -12.16 -7.48 -2.68
CA ILE A 74 -13.37 -6.66 -2.57
C ILE A 74 -14.26 -7.02 -3.77
N THR A 75 -15.53 -7.35 -3.51
CA THR A 75 -16.51 -7.71 -4.55
C THR A 75 -17.78 -6.88 -4.42
N ASP A 76 -18.58 -6.81 -5.48
CA ASP A 76 -19.97 -6.30 -5.44
C ASP A 76 -20.95 -7.46 -5.77
N PRO A 77 -22.00 -7.70 -4.96
CA PRO A 77 -22.39 -7.00 -3.73
C PRO A 77 -21.34 -7.14 -2.62
N PHE A 78 -21.03 -6.02 -1.98
CA PHE A 78 -20.04 -5.98 -0.91
C PHE A 78 -20.59 -6.56 0.41
N PRO A 79 -19.93 -7.55 1.03
CA PRO A 79 -20.36 -8.07 2.32
C PRO A 79 -20.01 -7.08 3.44
N PHE A 80 -21.03 -6.51 4.07
CA PHE A 80 -20.91 -5.59 5.22
C PHE A 80 -19.87 -6.09 6.24
N GLY A 81 -18.93 -5.20 6.59
CA GLY A 81 -17.93 -5.47 7.62
C GLY A 81 -16.76 -6.34 7.18
N GLN A 82 -16.61 -6.66 5.89
CA GLN A 82 -15.44 -7.39 5.39
C GLN A 82 -14.15 -6.57 5.56
N ILE A 83 -13.10 -7.23 6.04
CA ILE A 83 -11.74 -6.72 6.12
C ILE A 83 -10.89 -7.53 5.16
N ALA A 84 -10.19 -6.85 4.25
CA ALA A 84 -9.13 -7.48 3.45
C ALA A 84 -7.81 -7.39 4.23
N PHE A 85 -7.10 -8.50 4.40
CA PHE A 85 -5.87 -8.57 5.18
C PHE A 85 -4.84 -9.46 4.50
N ALA A 86 -3.56 -9.15 4.72
CA ALA A 86 -2.45 -10.05 4.44
C ALA A 86 -1.26 -9.78 5.35
N SER A 87 -0.48 -10.83 5.58
CA SER A 87 0.81 -10.74 6.26
C SER A 87 1.79 -11.72 5.62
N ALA A 88 3.02 -11.28 5.39
CA ALA A 88 4.05 -12.11 4.80
C ALA A 88 5.45 -11.74 5.30
N ASN A 89 6.30 -12.75 5.41
CA ASN A 89 7.74 -12.55 5.38
C ASN A 89 8.15 -12.31 3.92
N ILE A 90 9.08 -11.39 3.70
CA ILE A 90 9.51 -10.97 2.36
C ILE A 90 11.02 -11.11 2.19
N PRO A 91 11.53 -11.16 0.95
CA PRO A 91 12.94 -10.92 0.69
C PRO A 91 13.39 -9.60 1.33
N PRO A 92 14.50 -9.58 2.09
CA PRO A 92 14.92 -8.39 2.82
C PRO A 92 15.15 -7.17 1.91
N VAL A 93 14.54 -6.05 2.24
CA VAL A 93 14.75 -4.75 1.56
C VAL A 93 15.61 -3.85 2.44
N PRO A 94 16.82 -3.45 2.02
CA PRO A 94 17.69 -2.60 2.82
C PRO A 94 17.11 -1.19 2.97
N VAL A 95 17.27 -0.64 4.17
CA VAL A 95 16.93 0.75 4.50
C VAL A 95 18.08 1.36 5.28
N THR A 96 18.29 2.66 5.11
CA THR A 96 19.29 3.42 5.84
C THR A 96 18.64 4.47 6.74
N VAL A 97 19.34 4.88 7.79
CA VAL A 97 18.87 5.93 8.70
C VAL A 97 18.52 7.20 7.92
N ASP A 98 17.41 7.83 8.30
CA ASP A 98 16.80 9.00 7.65
C ASP A 98 16.24 8.77 6.23
N ASP A 99 16.27 7.55 5.69
CA ASP A 99 15.38 7.19 4.58
C ASP A 99 13.93 7.36 5.02
N ARG A 100 13.03 7.47 4.05
CA ARG A 100 11.61 7.71 4.32
C ARG A 100 10.78 6.62 3.68
N LEU A 101 9.89 6.05 4.47
CA LEU A 101 9.00 4.97 4.06
C LEU A 101 7.58 5.48 3.93
N LEU A 102 6.94 5.14 2.83
CA LEU A 102 5.53 5.40 2.59
C LEU A 102 4.83 4.06 2.35
N MET A 103 3.79 3.77 3.14
CA MET A 103 2.91 2.65 2.87
C MET A 103 1.86 3.08 1.85
N VAL A 104 1.73 2.32 0.76
CA VAL A 104 0.88 2.66 -0.36
C VAL A 104 -0.10 1.53 -0.63
N PHE A 105 -1.39 1.86 -0.61
CA PHE A 105 -2.48 0.96 -0.98
C PHE A 105 -2.98 1.32 -2.38
N TYR A 106 -3.05 0.34 -3.28
CA TYR A 106 -3.55 0.53 -4.63
C TYR A 106 -4.19 -0.74 -5.20
N ILE A 107 -4.95 -0.59 -6.28
CA ILE A 107 -5.58 -1.71 -6.98
C ILE A 107 -4.52 -2.44 -7.81
N SER A 108 -4.16 -3.66 -7.42
CA SER A 108 -3.18 -4.47 -8.15
C SER A 108 -3.81 -5.30 -9.27
N SER A 109 -5.06 -5.70 -9.09
CA SER A 109 -5.83 -6.39 -10.12
C SER A 109 -7.32 -6.08 -9.96
N ALA A 110 -8.01 -5.92 -11.08
CA ALA A 110 -9.45 -5.85 -11.15
C ALA A 110 -9.93 -6.77 -12.27
N THR A 111 -11.07 -7.44 -12.07
CA THR A 111 -11.74 -8.20 -13.12
C THR A 111 -12.81 -7.38 -13.85
N ASP A 112 -13.12 -6.18 -13.37
CA ASP A 112 -14.08 -5.26 -14.00
C ASP A 112 -13.51 -4.64 -15.29
N THR A 113 -14.40 -4.33 -16.22
CA THR A 113 -14.15 -3.64 -17.48
C THR A 113 -14.69 -2.21 -17.52
N PHE A 114 -15.52 -1.80 -16.55
CA PHE A 114 -16.00 -0.43 -16.40
C PHE A 114 -15.20 0.36 -15.36
N GLY A 115 -15.11 1.67 -15.57
CA GLY A 115 -14.16 2.57 -14.90
C GLY A 115 -14.15 2.39 -13.39
N ILE A 116 -13.02 1.89 -12.87
CA ILE A 116 -12.84 1.62 -11.46
C ILE A 116 -12.99 2.94 -10.69
N ALA A 117 -14.02 3.03 -9.85
CA ALA A 117 -14.22 4.16 -8.95
C ALA A 117 -13.16 4.16 -7.84
N ASP A 118 -12.91 5.33 -7.25
CA ASP A 118 -12.10 5.44 -6.05
C ASP A 118 -12.72 4.59 -4.93
N ILE A 119 -11.96 3.64 -4.39
CA ILE A 119 -12.41 2.83 -3.25
C ILE A 119 -12.03 3.56 -1.97
N LEU A 120 -13.05 4.03 -1.24
CA LEU A 120 -12.87 4.67 0.05
C LEU A 120 -12.84 3.62 1.18
N GLY A 121 -12.00 3.85 2.18
CA GLY A 121 -11.88 2.95 3.31
C GLY A 121 -10.86 3.41 4.35
N LYS A 122 -10.68 2.59 5.39
CA LYS A 122 -9.65 2.73 6.42
C LYS A 122 -8.54 1.72 6.14
N ALA A 123 -7.29 2.18 6.15
CA ALA A 123 -6.12 1.34 5.94
C ALA A 123 -5.24 1.35 7.19
N SER A 124 -4.62 0.20 7.50
CA SER A 124 -3.58 0.10 8.53
C SER A 124 -2.53 -0.91 8.10
N ALA A 125 -1.28 -0.67 8.51
CA ALA A 125 -0.18 -1.55 8.19
C ALA A 125 0.89 -1.55 9.29
N ALA A 126 1.70 -2.61 9.29
CA ALA A 126 2.90 -2.72 10.09
C ALA A 126 4.03 -3.32 9.24
N ILE A 127 5.26 -2.97 9.62
CA ILE A 127 6.49 -3.50 9.02
C ILE A 127 7.43 -3.95 10.12
N ASN A 128 8.23 -4.96 9.81
CA ASN A 128 9.32 -5.40 10.68
C ASN A 128 10.66 -4.99 10.06
N ILE A 129 11.48 -4.29 10.83
CA ILE A 129 12.85 -3.90 10.47
C ILE A 129 13.79 -4.59 11.46
N VAL A 130 14.78 -5.33 10.94
CA VAL A 130 15.83 -6.03 11.70
C VAL A 130 17.21 -5.76 11.15
#